data_AF-A0A4Z2ENU0-F1
#
_entry.id   AF-A0A4Z2ENU0-F1
#
_cell.length_a   1.000
_cell.length_b   1.000
_cell.length_c   1.000
_cell.angle_alpha   90.00
_cell.angle_beta   90.00
_cell.angle_gamma   90.00
#
_symmetry.space_group_name_H-M   'P 1'
#
loop_
_entity.id
_entity.type
_entity.pdbx_description
1 polymer ?
#
loop_
_entity_poly.entity_id
_entity_poly.type
_entity_poly.pdbx_seq_one_letter_code
_entity_poly.pdbx_strand_id
1 'polypeptide(L)'
;MLTYDAVLLIYPVVYSQGPRSQQKAQTEQLIRTKLPDMDLSVASVAALLLLFAAASCAPHGHAQPDACADVRSSSLELNHVARTVSKEARNGSKDVSDFTPELIWMEAKDKCDPENLKQKPATCLGKILSVLTSYLSAVETVAGFQSCSEFVSKVKPKMQKLHKDMKKCVKTKPGMNHIMESPTRKEETRHTSHWEEDLLCHHTLDRLFSFSILSARVFAVGDPAHHTEGSAQKCM
;
A
#
# COMPACT_ATOMS: atom_id res chain seq x y z
N MET A 1 -42.37 -3.04 11.90
CA MET A 1 -43.10 -2.01 11.14
C MET A 1 -42.65 -0.66 11.67
N LEU A 2 -41.51 -0.17 11.18
CA LEU A 2 -40.93 1.13 11.52
C LEU A 2 -40.28 1.65 10.24
N THR A 3 -40.88 2.69 9.66
CA THR A 3 -40.49 3.36 8.43
C THR A 3 -39.44 4.42 8.76
N TYR A 4 -38.25 4.31 8.18
CA TYR A 4 -37.26 5.38 8.17
C TYR A 4 -37.36 6.12 6.84
N ASP A 5 -37.91 7.33 6.89
CA ASP A 5 -37.97 8.25 5.77
C ASP A 5 -36.60 8.89 5.51
N ALA A 6 -36.16 8.77 4.27
CA ALA A 6 -34.95 9.37 3.75
C ALA A 6 -35.19 10.86 3.47
N VAL A 7 -34.46 11.74 4.17
CA VAL A 7 -34.39 13.17 3.85
C VAL A 7 -33.15 13.40 2.97
N LEU A 8 -33.36 13.44 1.66
CA LEU A 8 -32.39 13.95 0.68
C LEU A 8 -32.36 15.49 0.78
N LEU A 9 -31.29 16.04 1.35
CA LEU A 9 -30.97 17.46 1.22
C LEU A 9 -30.19 17.70 -0.08
N ILE A 10 -30.91 18.15 -1.11
CA ILE A 10 -30.36 18.66 -2.36
C ILE A 10 -29.92 20.11 -2.11
N TYR A 11 -28.61 20.34 -2.04
CA TYR A 11 -28.05 21.70 -2.07
C TYR A 11 -27.93 22.20 -3.52
N PRO A 12 -28.46 23.38 -3.86
CA PRO A 12 -28.19 23.99 -5.15
C PRO A 12 -26.77 24.57 -5.19
N VAL A 13 -25.97 24.09 -6.15
CA VAL A 13 -24.70 24.70 -6.56
C VAL A 13 -25.03 25.99 -7.30
N VAL A 14 -24.81 27.13 -6.65
CA VAL A 14 -24.86 28.45 -7.30
C VAL A 14 -23.57 28.66 -8.08
N TYR A 15 -23.65 28.52 -9.40
CA TYR A 15 -22.60 28.94 -10.33
C TYR A 15 -22.62 30.46 -10.48
N SER A 16 -21.66 31.16 -9.86
CA SER A 16 -21.44 32.59 -10.08
C SER A 16 -20.50 32.79 -11.27
N GLN A 17 -21.07 33.06 -12.46
CA GLN A 17 -20.32 33.55 -13.62
C GLN A 17 -19.96 35.03 -13.39
N GLY A 18 -18.69 35.30 -13.09
CA GLY A 18 -18.13 36.65 -13.06
C GLY A 18 -17.69 37.10 -14.46
N PRO A 19 -17.95 38.37 -14.86
CA PRO A 19 -17.60 38.87 -16.18
C PRO A 19 -16.09 39.05 -16.36
N ARG A 20 -15.57 38.31 -17.35
CA ARG A 20 -14.20 38.35 -17.86
C ARG A 20 -14.07 39.49 -18.88
N SER A 21 -14.01 40.73 -18.41
CA SER A 21 -13.72 41.88 -19.28
C SER A 21 -13.32 43.12 -18.48
N GLN A 22 -12.06 43.18 -18.02
CA GLN A 22 -11.27 44.43 -17.85
C GLN A 22 -9.94 44.16 -17.11
N GLN A 23 -9.06 43.33 -17.68
CA GLN A 23 -7.68 43.21 -17.17
C GLN A 23 -6.68 42.83 -18.27
N LYS A 24 -6.86 43.40 -19.46
CA LYS A 24 -5.94 43.23 -20.61
C LYS A 24 -5.38 44.56 -21.11
N ALA A 25 -5.23 45.54 -20.22
CA ALA A 25 -4.68 46.84 -20.55
C ALA A 25 -4.06 47.51 -19.31
N GLN A 26 -3.08 46.84 -18.66
CA GLN A 26 -2.20 47.51 -17.69
C GLN A 26 -0.92 46.73 -17.31
N THR A 27 -0.47 45.82 -18.17
CA THR A 27 0.78 45.05 -17.95
C THR A 27 1.80 45.28 -19.08
N GLU A 28 1.88 46.52 -19.59
CA GLU A 28 2.83 46.91 -20.65
C GLU A 28 3.58 48.22 -20.37
N GLN A 29 3.64 48.70 -19.13
CA GLN A 29 4.33 49.97 -18.82
C GLN A 29 5.20 50.02 -17.57
N LEU A 30 5.72 48.89 -17.08
CA LEU A 30 6.71 48.93 -15.98
C LEU A 30 7.82 47.89 -16.09
N ILE A 31 8.43 47.77 -17.27
CA ILE A 31 9.79 47.21 -17.43
C ILE A 31 10.54 48.07 -18.45
N ARG A 32 10.82 49.32 -18.06
CA ARG A 32 11.75 50.18 -18.80
C ARG A 32 12.65 50.94 -17.84
N THR A 33 13.28 50.19 -16.93
CA THR A 33 14.44 50.67 -16.19
C THR A 33 15.68 50.08 -16.83
N LYS A 34 16.42 50.98 -17.50
CA LYS A 34 17.81 50.88 -17.95
C LYS A 34 18.55 49.62 -17.44
N LEU A 35 18.72 48.65 -18.33
CA LEU A 35 19.85 47.72 -18.22
C LEU A 35 21.07 48.44 -18.81
N PRO A 36 22.22 48.51 -18.12
CA PRO A 36 23.48 48.86 -18.75
C PRO A 36 23.84 47.79 -19.78
N ASP A 37 24.33 48.21 -20.94
CA ASP A 37 24.94 47.35 -21.95
C ASP A 37 26.11 46.57 -21.32
N MET A 38 25.81 45.36 -20.85
CA MET A 38 26.81 44.35 -20.54
C MET A 38 27.00 43.54 -21.81
N ASP A 39 28.11 43.76 -22.50
CA ASP A 39 28.66 42.84 -23.50
C ASP A 39 29.03 41.52 -22.81
N LEU A 40 28.01 40.71 -22.56
CA LEU A 40 28.14 39.37 -22.01
C LEU A 40 28.59 38.46 -23.16
N SER A 41 29.90 38.46 -23.40
CA SER A 41 30.54 37.54 -24.35
C SER A 41 30.00 36.12 -24.16
N VAL A 42 29.74 35.42 -25.28
CA VAL A 42 29.29 34.02 -25.30
C VAL A 42 30.17 33.12 -24.40
N ALA A 43 31.44 33.48 -24.22
CA ALA A 43 32.36 32.81 -23.31
C ALA A 43 31.97 32.96 -21.82
N SER A 44 31.39 34.09 -21.39
CA SER A 44 30.93 34.31 -20.01
C SER A 44 29.66 33.53 -19.68
N VAL A 45 28.72 33.39 -20.62
CA VAL A 45 27.53 32.55 -20.45
C VAL A 45 27.91 31.06 -20.39
N ALA A 46 28.85 30.64 -21.24
CA ALA A 46 29.38 29.27 -21.22
C ALA A 46 30.12 28.97 -19.90
N ALA A 47 30.91 29.92 -19.37
CA ALA A 47 31.59 29.77 -18.08
C ALA A 47 30.60 29.68 -16.90
N LEU A 48 29.51 30.45 -16.91
CA LEU A 48 28.44 30.36 -15.91
C LEU A 48 27.70 29.01 -15.98
N LEU A 49 27.37 28.51 -17.18
CA LEU A 49 26.76 27.19 -17.37
C LEU A 49 27.68 26.05 -16.88
N LEU A 50 28.99 26.18 -17.06
CA LEU A 50 29.97 25.20 -16.55
C LEU A 50 30.12 25.25 -15.02
N LEU A 51 29.98 26.43 -14.39
CA LEU A 51 29.98 26.55 -12.93
C LEU A 51 28.72 25.95 -12.27
N PHE A 52 27.55 26.04 -12.92
CA PHE A 52 26.33 25.37 -12.43
C PHE A 52 26.36 23.84 -12.59
N ALA A 53 27.12 23.32 -13.57
CA ALA A 53 27.30 21.88 -13.76
C ALA A 53 28.18 21.25 -12.66
N ALA A 54 29.12 22.00 -12.07
CA ALA A 54 30.01 21.50 -11.02
C ALA A 54 29.40 21.53 -9.61
N ALA A 55 28.44 22.41 -9.33
CA ALA A 55 27.77 22.49 -8.03
C ALA A 55 26.62 21.49 -7.84
N SER A 56 26.19 20.80 -8.90
CA SER A 56 25.03 19.89 -8.87
C SER A 56 25.39 18.42 -8.60
N CYS A 57 26.68 18.10 -8.50
CA CYS A 57 27.15 16.77 -8.12
C CYS A 57 27.64 16.76 -6.67
N ALA A 58 26.77 17.18 -5.73
CA ALA A 58 26.92 16.71 -4.37
C ALA A 58 26.84 15.18 -4.42
N PRO A 59 27.82 14.43 -3.86
CA PRO A 59 27.72 12.99 -3.79
C PRO A 59 26.39 12.69 -3.11
N HIS A 60 25.50 12.01 -3.83
CA HIS A 60 24.29 11.47 -3.26
C HIS A 60 24.76 10.60 -2.09
N GLY A 61 24.58 11.11 -0.87
CA GLY A 61 24.93 10.39 0.34
C GLY A 61 24.36 8.99 0.17
N HIS A 62 25.23 7.98 0.26
CA HIS A 62 24.92 6.58 0.00
C HIS A 62 23.51 6.27 0.50
N ALA A 63 22.54 6.23 -0.42
CA ALA A 63 21.15 5.99 -0.08
C ALA A 63 21.12 4.59 0.50
N GLN A 64 21.08 4.53 1.82
CA GLN A 64 21.06 3.29 2.55
C GLN A 64 19.91 2.46 1.97
N PRO A 65 20.14 1.20 1.56
CA PRO A 65 19.12 0.41 0.90
C PRO A 65 17.83 0.46 1.72
N ASP A 66 16.74 0.94 1.12
CA ASP A 66 15.45 0.97 1.80
C ASP A 66 15.08 -0.47 2.17
N ALA A 67 15.17 -0.79 3.46
CA ALA A 67 14.94 -2.13 3.96
C ALA A 67 13.50 -2.61 3.71
N CYS A 68 12.59 -1.71 3.35
CA CYS A 68 11.21 -2.00 2.99
C CYS A 68 11.02 -2.17 1.46
N ALA A 69 12.05 -1.95 0.63
CA ALA A 69 11.98 -2.16 -0.82
C ALA A 69 11.69 -3.64 -1.16
N ASP A 70 12.25 -4.58 -0.40
CA ASP A 70 12.03 -6.02 -0.59
C ASP A 70 10.56 -6.39 -0.32
N VAL A 71 9.93 -5.75 0.67
CA VAL A 71 8.53 -5.98 1.08
C VAL A 71 7.56 -5.66 -0.05
N ARG A 72 7.86 -4.65 -0.87
CA ARG A 72 7.05 -4.32 -2.04
C ARG A 72 6.99 -5.49 -3.02
N SER A 73 8.14 -6.07 -3.34
CA SER A 73 8.20 -7.19 -4.28
C SER A 73 7.49 -8.42 -3.73
N SER A 74 7.74 -8.79 -2.47
CA SER A 74 7.10 -9.96 -1.84
C SER A 74 5.60 -9.77 -1.58
N SER A 75 5.12 -8.57 -1.30
CA SER A 75 3.68 -8.30 -1.12
C SER A 75 2.91 -8.39 -2.45
N LEU A 76 3.49 -7.89 -3.54
CA LEU A 76 2.92 -8.05 -4.88
C LEU A 76 2.89 -9.52 -5.33
N GLU A 77 3.99 -10.24 -5.08
CA GLU A 77 4.09 -11.67 -5.39
C GLU A 77 3.07 -12.49 -4.60
N LEU A 78 2.93 -12.21 -3.30
CA LEU A 78 1.89 -12.83 -2.46
C LEU A 78 0.50 -12.50 -3.01
N ASN A 79 0.23 -11.23 -3.37
CA ASN A 79 -1.08 -10.85 -3.90
C ASN A 79 -1.43 -11.58 -5.19
N HIS A 80 -0.46 -11.73 -6.09
CA HIS A 80 -0.64 -12.47 -7.33
C HIS A 80 -1.00 -13.94 -7.05
N VAL A 81 -0.21 -14.63 -6.23
CA VAL A 81 -0.44 -16.05 -5.91
C VAL A 81 -1.73 -16.24 -5.11
N ALA A 82 -1.98 -15.42 -4.09
CA ALA A 82 -3.19 -15.48 -3.26
C ALA A 82 -4.46 -15.30 -4.10
N ARG A 83 -4.44 -14.41 -5.11
CA ARG A 83 -5.53 -14.23 -6.05
C ARG A 83 -5.82 -15.49 -6.85
N THR A 84 -4.77 -16.12 -7.37
CA THR A 84 -4.89 -17.34 -8.18
C THR A 84 -5.45 -18.48 -7.35
N VAL A 85 -4.86 -18.76 -6.18
CA VAL A 85 -5.32 -19.87 -5.33
C VAL A 85 -6.72 -19.65 -4.76
N SER A 86 -7.09 -18.43 -4.37
CA SER A 86 -8.47 -18.13 -3.92
C SER A 86 -9.49 -18.37 -5.04
N LYS A 87 -9.17 -17.99 -6.28
CA LYS A 87 -10.05 -18.26 -7.43
C LYS A 87 -10.16 -19.75 -7.76
N GLU A 88 -9.03 -20.46 -7.77
CA GLU A 88 -8.97 -21.91 -8.05
C GLU A 88 -9.74 -22.69 -6.99
N ALA A 89 -9.51 -22.40 -5.71
CA ALA A 89 -10.16 -23.06 -4.59
C ALA A 89 -11.68 -22.89 -4.63
N ARG A 90 -12.17 -21.70 -4.98
CA ARG A 90 -13.62 -21.49 -5.14
C ARG A 90 -14.22 -22.28 -6.30
N ASN A 91 -13.44 -22.62 -7.33
CA ASN A 91 -13.92 -23.29 -8.54
C ASN A 91 -15.24 -22.70 -9.11
N GLY A 92 -15.39 -21.37 -9.04
CA GLY A 92 -16.61 -20.65 -9.45
C GLY A 92 -17.77 -20.63 -8.44
N SER A 93 -17.65 -21.30 -7.29
CA SER A 93 -18.62 -21.26 -6.20
C SER A 93 -18.71 -19.85 -5.58
N LYS A 94 -19.97 -19.40 -5.44
CA LYS A 94 -20.32 -18.13 -4.78
C LYS A 94 -20.71 -18.31 -3.32
N ASP A 95 -20.70 -19.54 -2.80
CA ASP A 95 -21.10 -19.79 -1.42
C ASP A 95 -20.12 -19.08 -0.48
N VAL A 96 -20.69 -18.14 0.28
CA VAL A 96 -20.02 -17.43 1.35
C VAL A 96 -20.55 -18.07 2.63
N SER A 97 -19.71 -18.86 3.29
CA SER A 97 -20.05 -19.39 4.62
C SER A 97 -19.88 -18.28 5.66
N ASP A 98 -20.84 -18.17 6.58
CA ASP A 98 -20.81 -17.29 7.76
C ASP A 98 -19.84 -17.78 8.85
N PHE A 99 -18.86 -18.61 8.47
CA PHE A 99 -17.81 -19.03 9.36
C PHE A 99 -16.89 -17.83 9.67
N THR A 100 -16.74 -17.50 10.95
CA THR A 100 -15.84 -16.43 11.39
C THR A 100 -14.78 -17.06 12.31
N PRO A 101 -13.68 -17.60 11.74
CA PRO A 101 -12.56 -17.99 12.57
C PRO A 101 -12.00 -16.72 13.22
N GLU A 102 -11.51 -16.84 14.45
CA GLU A 102 -10.87 -15.73 15.16
C GLU A 102 -9.48 -15.45 14.57
N LEU A 103 -9.45 -14.93 13.33
CA LEU A 103 -8.24 -14.45 12.68
C LEU A 103 -8.05 -12.99 13.04
N ILE A 104 -6.81 -12.62 13.38
CA ILE A 104 -6.46 -11.21 13.52
C ILE A 104 -6.57 -10.56 12.14
N TRP A 105 -7.36 -9.49 12.04
CA TRP A 105 -7.50 -8.70 10.81
C TRP A 105 -7.02 -7.27 10.99
N MET A 106 -6.92 -6.57 9.86
CA MET A 106 -6.64 -5.14 9.78
C MET A 106 -7.93 -4.34 10.02
N GLU A 107 -7.84 -3.28 10.80
CA GLU A 107 -8.95 -2.38 11.15
C GLU A 107 -8.58 -0.92 10.85
N ALA A 108 -9.59 -0.05 10.77
CA ALA A 108 -9.37 1.38 10.54
C ALA A 108 -8.44 2.02 11.60
N LYS A 109 -8.50 1.53 12.85
CA LYS A 109 -7.66 2.00 13.96
C LYS A 109 -6.17 1.67 13.79
N ASP A 110 -5.82 0.79 12.85
CA ASP A 110 -4.43 0.39 12.59
C ASP A 110 -3.68 1.39 11.68
N LYS A 111 -4.36 2.45 11.21
CA LYS A 111 -3.75 3.64 10.60
C LYS A 111 -2.89 3.33 9.36
N CYS A 112 -3.38 2.44 8.51
CA CYS A 112 -2.74 2.09 7.23
C CYS A 112 -3.17 2.97 6.04
N ASP A 113 -3.77 4.13 6.30
CA ASP A 113 -4.04 5.13 5.28
C ASP A 113 -2.75 5.90 4.90
N PRO A 114 -2.71 6.50 3.70
CA PRO A 114 -1.50 7.17 3.19
C PRO A 114 -0.96 8.27 4.09
N GLU A 115 -1.84 9.02 4.76
CA GLU A 115 -1.42 10.13 5.62
C GLU A 115 -0.77 9.64 6.92
N ASN A 116 -1.35 8.63 7.56
CA ASN A 116 -0.72 8.03 8.74
C ASN A 116 0.56 7.25 8.40
N LEU A 117 0.66 6.65 7.21
CA LEU A 117 1.90 6.01 6.76
C LEU A 117 3.06 7.00 6.59
N LYS A 118 2.79 8.23 6.15
CA LYS A 118 3.80 9.32 6.06
C LYS A 118 4.29 9.75 7.45
N GLN A 119 3.38 9.84 8.43
CA GLN A 119 3.68 10.42 9.74
C GLN A 119 4.14 9.39 10.79
N LYS A 120 3.44 8.26 10.89
CA LYS A 120 3.58 7.25 11.95
C LYS A 120 3.44 5.83 11.38
N PRO A 121 4.36 5.39 10.49
CA PRO A 121 4.25 4.09 9.81
C PRO A 121 4.32 2.89 10.78
N ALA A 122 4.91 3.07 11.96
CA ALA A 122 5.14 1.97 12.91
C ALA A 122 3.86 1.23 13.31
N THR A 123 2.75 1.93 13.53
CA THR A 123 1.47 1.31 13.91
C THR A 123 0.97 0.37 12.82
N CYS A 124 0.90 0.85 11.58
CA CYS A 124 0.45 0.04 10.45
C CYS A 124 1.41 -1.13 10.16
N LEU A 125 2.71 -0.87 10.06
CA LEU A 125 3.71 -1.88 9.72
C LEU A 125 3.79 -3.00 10.77
N GLY A 126 3.70 -2.63 12.06
CA GLY A 126 3.64 -3.60 13.15
C GLY A 126 2.39 -4.48 13.06
N LYS A 127 1.24 -3.88 12.77
CA LYS A 127 -0.01 -4.62 12.57
C LYS A 127 0.05 -5.57 11.38
N ILE A 128 0.57 -5.14 10.22
CA ILE A 128 0.74 -6.01 9.04
C ILE A 128 1.59 -7.23 9.38
N LEU A 129 2.70 -7.04 10.10
CA LEU A 129 3.55 -8.16 10.51
C LEU A 129 2.83 -9.12 11.49
N SER A 130 2.04 -8.57 12.43
CA SER A 130 1.24 -9.36 13.37
C SER A 130 0.17 -10.19 12.64
N VAL A 131 -0.60 -9.56 11.75
CA VAL A 131 -1.63 -10.22 10.94
C VAL A 131 -1.02 -11.30 10.05
N LEU A 132 0.10 -11.00 9.38
CA LEU A 132 0.81 -11.99 8.57
C LEU A 132 1.28 -13.20 9.38
N THR A 133 1.71 -12.99 10.63
CA THR A 133 2.07 -14.08 11.54
C THR A 133 0.86 -14.94 11.90
N SER A 134 -0.29 -14.31 12.16
CA SER A 134 -1.55 -15.02 12.41
C SER A 134 -1.98 -15.86 11.21
N TYR A 135 -1.89 -15.31 9.99
CA TYR A 135 -2.22 -16.06 8.78
C TYR A 135 -1.24 -17.20 8.51
N LEU A 136 0.06 -17.04 8.82
CA LEU A 136 1.03 -18.13 8.69
C LEU A 136 0.64 -19.34 9.55
N SER A 137 0.21 -19.10 10.79
CA SER A 137 -0.32 -20.16 11.67
C SER A 137 -1.60 -20.76 11.09
N ALA A 138 -2.59 -19.95 10.71
CA ALA A 138 -3.84 -20.45 10.14
C ALA A 138 -3.63 -21.28 8.85
N VAL A 139 -2.70 -20.86 7.99
CA VAL A 139 -2.32 -21.58 6.77
C VAL A 139 -1.62 -22.90 7.10
N GLU A 140 -0.85 -22.96 8.17
CA GLU A 140 -0.28 -24.23 8.67
C GLU A 140 -1.38 -25.18 9.14
N THR A 141 -2.36 -24.68 9.88
CA THR A 141 -3.49 -25.48 10.38
C THR A 141 -4.25 -26.12 9.23
N VAL A 142 -4.60 -25.35 8.20
CA VAL A 142 -5.33 -25.88 7.03
C VAL A 142 -4.45 -26.67 6.06
N ALA A 143 -3.12 -26.68 6.23
CA ALA A 143 -2.20 -27.46 5.41
C ALA A 143 -2.43 -28.98 5.56
N GLY A 144 -2.93 -29.40 6.73
CA GLY A 144 -3.27 -30.80 7.01
C GLY A 144 -4.54 -31.27 6.30
N PHE A 145 -5.35 -30.36 5.76
CA PHE A 145 -6.59 -30.70 5.08
C PHE A 145 -6.30 -31.16 3.65
N GLN A 146 -6.89 -32.30 3.26
CA GLN A 146 -6.66 -32.87 1.94
C GLN A 146 -7.03 -31.88 0.83
N SER A 147 -8.13 -31.14 1.00
CA SER A 147 -8.64 -30.14 0.06
C SER A 147 -7.79 -28.87 -0.07
N CYS A 148 -6.90 -28.60 0.89
CA CYS A 148 -6.13 -27.36 0.93
C CYS A 148 -4.64 -27.53 0.66
N SER A 149 -4.11 -28.75 0.81
CA SER A 149 -2.68 -29.05 0.72
C SER A 149 -2.00 -28.50 -0.54
N GLU A 150 -2.62 -28.62 -1.72
CA GLU A 150 -2.08 -28.11 -2.99
C GLU A 150 -2.02 -26.58 -3.03
N PHE A 151 -3.02 -25.89 -2.50
CA PHE A 151 -3.06 -24.42 -2.47
C PHE A 151 -2.08 -23.86 -1.44
N VAL A 152 -2.00 -24.50 -0.27
CA VAL A 152 -1.10 -24.11 0.83
C VAL A 152 0.37 -24.20 0.40
N SER A 153 0.76 -25.37 -0.11
CA SER A 153 1.48 -25.48 -1.37
C SER A 153 2.22 -24.26 -1.93
N LYS A 154 1.41 -23.51 -2.68
CA LYS A 154 1.80 -22.38 -3.52
C LYS A 154 1.97 -21.10 -2.69
N VAL A 155 1.14 -20.89 -1.66
CA VAL A 155 1.07 -19.61 -0.94
C VAL A 155 2.03 -19.51 0.26
N LYS A 156 2.25 -20.62 0.98
CA LYS A 156 3.12 -20.68 2.16
C LYS A 156 4.52 -20.11 1.92
N PRO A 157 5.27 -20.49 0.85
CA PRO A 157 6.60 -19.91 0.61
C PRO A 157 6.55 -18.39 0.35
N LYS A 158 5.48 -17.88 -0.28
CA LYS A 158 5.33 -16.43 -0.53
C LYS A 158 5.03 -15.67 0.75
N MET A 159 4.20 -16.23 1.63
CA MET A 159 3.95 -15.66 2.95
C MET A 159 5.20 -15.64 3.82
N GLN A 160 5.99 -16.73 3.82
CA GLN A 160 7.25 -16.81 4.56
C GLN A 160 8.27 -15.79 4.04
N LYS A 161 8.36 -15.60 2.72
CA LYS A 161 9.19 -14.56 2.11
C LYS A 161 8.75 -13.17 2.57
N LEU A 162 7.46 -12.83 2.43
CA LEU A 162 6.93 -11.55 2.90
C LEU A 162 7.17 -11.33 4.40
N HIS A 163 7.06 -12.38 5.22
CA HIS A 163 7.29 -12.29 6.67
C HIS A 163 8.73 -11.96 7.00
N LYS A 164 9.67 -12.61 6.31
CA LYS A 164 11.10 -12.32 6.43
C LYS A 164 11.42 -10.88 6.03
N ASP A 165 10.88 -10.43 4.90
CA ASP A 165 11.11 -9.08 4.39
C ASP A 165 10.49 -8.03 5.32
N MET A 166 9.27 -8.27 5.82
CA MET A 166 8.60 -7.42 6.80
C MET A 166 9.39 -7.31 8.11
N LYS A 167 9.91 -8.43 8.63
CA LYS A 167 10.78 -8.43 9.81
C LYS A 167 12.03 -7.57 9.59
N LYS A 168 12.65 -7.67 8.41
CA LYS A 168 13.81 -6.84 8.05
C LYS A 168 13.42 -5.36 8.00
N CYS A 169 12.36 -5.01 7.28
CA CYS A 169 11.83 -3.64 7.17
C CYS A 169 11.54 -3.02 8.56
N VAL A 170 10.78 -3.72 9.41
CA VAL A 170 10.42 -3.26 10.75
C VAL A 170 11.64 -3.07 11.66
N LYS A 171 12.62 -3.98 11.63
CA LYS A 171 13.85 -3.89 12.45
C LYS A 171 14.69 -2.65 12.13
N THR A 172 14.63 -2.14 10.91
CA THR A 172 15.41 -0.95 10.52
C THR A 172 14.75 0.37 10.90
N LYS A 173 13.49 0.36 11.35
CA LYS A 173 12.76 1.57 11.72
C LYS A 173 12.94 1.88 13.21
N PRO A 174 13.47 3.07 13.59
CA PRO A 174 13.61 3.45 14.98
C PRO A 174 12.25 3.47 15.69
N GLY A 175 12.19 2.95 16.91
CA GLY A 175 10.95 2.88 17.72
C GLY A 175 10.11 1.59 17.54
N MET A 176 10.51 0.65 16.68
CA MET A 176 9.76 -0.60 16.46
C MET A 176 10.27 -1.82 17.23
N ASN A 177 11.35 -1.69 18.01
CA ASN A 177 11.99 -2.82 18.72
C ASN A 177 11.10 -3.48 19.78
N HIS A 178 10.05 -2.80 20.26
CA HIS A 178 9.12 -3.29 21.28
C HIS A 178 7.82 -3.90 20.75
N ILE A 179 7.57 -3.86 19.43
CA ILE A 179 6.26 -4.28 18.86
C ILE A 179 6.27 -5.79 18.48
N MET A 180 7.36 -6.51 18.73
CA MET A 180 7.54 -7.88 18.26
C MET A 180 7.11 -8.98 19.25
N GLU A 181 6.44 -8.63 20.34
CA GLU A 181 5.66 -9.62 21.12
C GLU A 181 4.25 -9.71 20.54
N SER A 182 4.08 -10.57 19.54
CA SER A 182 2.74 -11.07 19.23
C SER A 182 2.26 -11.86 20.44
N PRO A 183 1.03 -11.63 20.95
CA PRO A 183 0.42 -12.57 21.87
C PRO A 183 0.40 -13.93 21.20
N THR A 184 1.22 -14.87 21.69
CA THR A 184 1.13 -16.27 21.32
C THR A 184 -0.19 -16.76 21.90
N ARG A 185 -1.28 -16.54 21.15
CA ARG A 185 -2.57 -17.12 21.51
C ARG A 185 -2.34 -18.62 21.51
N LYS A 186 -2.53 -19.26 22.67
CA LYS A 186 -2.51 -20.71 22.77
C LYS A 186 -3.56 -21.20 21.79
N GLU A 187 -3.09 -21.81 20.71
CA GLU A 187 -3.91 -22.44 19.69
C GLU A 187 -4.59 -23.62 20.39
N GLU A 188 -5.80 -23.39 20.88
CA GLU A 188 -6.65 -24.46 21.37
C GLU A 188 -7.05 -25.26 20.14
N THR A 189 -6.46 -26.45 20.00
CA THR A 189 -6.66 -27.34 18.87
C THR A 189 -8.12 -27.80 18.86
N ARG A 190 -8.99 -26.99 18.26
CA ARG A 190 -10.37 -27.40 18.01
C ARG A 190 -10.31 -28.55 17.01
N HIS A 191 -10.85 -29.68 17.41
CA HIS A 191 -11.03 -30.81 16.51
C HIS A 191 -11.95 -30.37 15.38
N THR A 192 -11.37 -30.10 14.21
CA THR A 192 -12.09 -29.71 13.01
C THR A 192 -12.72 -30.96 12.43
N SER A 193 -14.02 -30.91 12.13
CA SER A 193 -14.67 -32.04 11.47
C SER A 193 -14.30 -32.05 9.98
N HIS A 194 -14.19 -33.23 9.37
CA HIS A 194 -13.84 -33.35 7.95
C HIS A 194 -14.75 -32.51 7.02
N TRP A 195 -16.04 -32.39 7.35
CA TRP A 195 -16.98 -31.59 6.56
C TRP A 195 -16.71 -30.07 6.62
N GLU A 196 -15.97 -29.59 7.63
CA GLU A 196 -15.58 -28.19 7.79
C GLU A 196 -14.30 -27.83 7.03
N GLU A 197 -13.49 -28.82 6.66
CA GLU A 197 -12.15 -28.62 6.09
C GLU A 197 -12.18 -27.77 4.82
N ASP A 198 -13.09 -28.08 3.88
CA ASP A 198 -13.24 -27.33 2.62
C ASP A 198 -13.65 -25.88 2.86
N LEU A 199 -14.60 -25.67 3.79
CA LEU A 199 -15.08 -24.34 4.15
C LEU A 199 -13.98 -23.50 4.81
N LEU A 200 -13.22 -24.11 5.73
CA LEU A 200 -12.10 -23.47 6.40
C LEU A 200 -10.96 -23.15 5.44
N CYS A 201 -10.67 -24.05 4.51
CA CYS A 201 -9.71 -23.85 3.45
C CYS A 201 -10.07 -22.63 2.61
N HIS A 202 -11.28 -22.61 2.04
CA HIS A 202 -11.74 -21.52 1.19
C HIS A 202 -11.79 -20.20 1.94
N HIS A 203 -12.34 -20.19 3.15
CA HIS A 203 -12.39 -18.99 3.99
C HIS A 203 -10.99 -18.44 4.26
N THR A 204 -10.05 -19.30 4.66
CA THR A 204 -8.67 -18.89 4.96
C THR A 204 -7.98 -18.29 3.75
N LEU A 205 -8.13 -18.91 2.57
CA LEU A 205 -7.54 -18.42 1.32
C LEU A 205 -8.18 -17.10 0.86
N ASP A 206 -9.50 -16.93 0.99
CA ASP A 206 -10.20 -15.68 0.63
C ASP A 206 -9.80 -14.51 1.55
N ARG A 207 -9.66 -14.78 2.85
CA ARG A 207 -9.20 -13.80 3.82
C ARG A 207 -7.74 -13.44 3.59
N LEU A 208 -6.89 -14.42 3.29
CA LEU A 208 -5.50 -14.19 2.90
C LEU A 208 -5.39 -13.36 1.62
N PHE A 209 -6.23 -13.63 0.62
CA PHE A 209 -6.28 -12.82 -0.60
C PHE A 209 -6.66 -11.36 -0.27
N SER A 210 -7.68 -11.15 0.56
CA SER A 210 -8.07 -9.80 1.01
C SER A 210 -6.93 -9.06 1.71
N PHE A 211 -6.24 -9.73 2.64
CA PHE A 211 -5.07 -9.20 3.32
C PHE A 211 -3.92 -8.88 2.35
N SER A 212 -3.68 -9.73 1.35
CA SER A 212 -2.62 -9.53 0.36
C SER A 212 -2.84 -8.27 -0.48
N ILE A 213 -4.09 -7.93 -0.80
CA ILE A 213 -4.44 -6.69 -1.54
C ILE A 213 -4.03 -5.48 -0.71
N LEU A 214 -4.41 -5.47 0.58
CA LEU A 214 -4.10 -4.37 1.49
C LEU A 214 -2.58 -4.19 1.61
N SER A 215 -1.86 -5.30 1.85
CA SER A 215 -0.41 -5.29 1.97
C SER A 215 0.26 -4.75 0.70
N ALA A 216 -0.14 -5.25 -0.48
CA ALA A 216 0.40 -4.79 -1.75
C ALA A 216 0.16 -3.29 -1.98
N ARG A 217 -0.99 -2.74 -1.54
CA ARG A 217 -1.28 -1.30 -1.65
C ARG A 217 -0.45 -0.46 -0.69
N VAL A 218 -0.27 -0.90 0.56
CA VAL A 218 0.56 -0.19 1.54
C VAL A 218 2.01 -0.05 1.07
N PHE A 219 2.52 -1.03 0.33
CA PHE A 219 3.90 -1.02 -0.19
C PHE A 219 4.01 -0.67 -1.69
N ALA A 220 2.91 -0.30 -2.35
CA ALA A 220 2.95 0.14 -3.74
C ALA A 220 3.69 1.48 -3.84
N VAL A 221 4.35 1.73 -4.98
CA VAL A 221 4.97 3.03 -5.25
C VAL A 221 3.93 3.98 -5.80
N GLY A 222 3.86 5.16 -5.20
CA GLY A 222 3.01 6.27 -5.61
C GLY A 222 2.24 6.84 -4.44
N ASP A 223 2.02 8.15 -4.44
CA ASP A 223 0.97 8.73 -3.63
C ASP A 223 -0.37 8.36 -4.29
N PRO A 224 -1.29 7.66 -3.60
CA PRO A 224 -2.60 7.33 -4.14
C PRO A 224 -3.37 8.55 -4.66
N ALA A 225 -3.07 9.75 -4.14
CA ALA A 225 -3.67 11.02 -4.58
C ALA A 225 -3.02 11.63 -5.84
N HIS A 226 -1.81 11.18 -6.24
CA HIS A 226 -1.06 11.76 -7.37
C HIS A 226 -0.80 10.76 -8.51
N HIS A 227 -1.59 9.68 -8.63
CA HIS A 227 -1.49 8.74 -9.75
C HIS A 227 -1.78 9.35 -11.14
N THR A 228 -2.18 10.61 -11.23
CA THR A 228 -2.35 11.34 -12.50
C THR A 228 -1.10 12.04 -13.02
N GLU A 229 -0.06 12.25 -12.20
CA GLU A 229 1.13 13.04 -12.62
C GLU A 229 2.36 12.20 -12.98
N GLY A 230 2.34 10.90 -12.70
CA GLY A 230 3.43 9.99 -13.04
C GLY A 230 2.94 8.66 -13.59
N SER A 231 3.07 8.46 -14.89
CA SER A 231 3.10 7.13 -15.53
C SER A 231 1.77 6.34 -15.55
N ALA A 232 0.68 6.95 -16.02
CA ALA A 232 -0.42 6.17 -16.64
C ALA A 232 -0.01 5.53 -17.99
N GLN A 233 1.17 5.86 -18.51
CA GLN A 233 1.64 5.50 -19.85
C GLN A 233 2.44 4.18 -19.90
N LYS A 234 2.44 3.39 -18.82
CA LYS A 234 3.22 2.16 -18.70
C LYS A 234 2.42 0.92 -18.32
N CYS A 235 1.12 0.95 -18.63
CA CYS A 235 0.33 -0.27 -18.81
C CYS A 235 0.12 -0.46 -20.31
N MET A 236 1.14 -1.02 -20.98
CA MET A 236 0.97 -1.72 -22.25
C MET A 236 0.60 -3.17 -21.98
#